data_AF-A0A4Q0I6C4-F1
#
_entry.id   AF-A0A4Q0I6C4-F1
#
_cell.length_a   1.000
_cell.length_b   1.000
_cell.length_c   1.000
_cell.angle_alpha   90.00
_cell.angle_beta   90.00
_cell.angle_gamma   90.00
#
_symmetry.space_group_name_H-M   'P 1'
#
loop_
_entity.id
_entity.type
_entity.pdbx_description
1 polymer ?
#
loop_
_entity_poly.entity_id
_entity_poly.type
_entity_poly.pdbx_seq_one_letter_code
_entity_poly.pdbx_strand_id
1 'polypeptide(L)'
;MIRLFTKLNNNKGMTLMELVIALALLGILVVPITMGFMSTLRVSKLIEQQTKVNAVSEVVKDQVSEALLQENYPLMLLEPTPTETEWFIRPFITGAKSTPDVEKSSPNLAVVYSSGARNEEYFYTVSYMHSSCYDSEYPYTYHVIVKILAKNAKGNIETLNTFKIGANVNTTL
;
A
#
# COMPACT_ATOMS: atom_id res chain seq x y z
N MET A 1 -34.25 31.96 48.43
CA MET A 1 -34.41 31.72 46.99
C MET A 1 -33.95 30.30 46.68
N ILE A 2 -34.78 29.30 47.01
CA ILE A 2 -34.39 27.88 46.96
C ILE A 2 -35.56 27.04 46.44
N ARG A 3 -35.24 26.28 45.39
CA ARG A 3 -35.81 25.02 44.89
C ARG A 3 -37.18 25.03 44.22
N LEU A 4 -37.14 24.72 42.93
CA LEU A 4 -38.05 23.74 42.33
C LEU A 4 -37.29 22.84 41.34
N PHE A 5 -36.32 22.07 41.84
CA PHE A 5 -36.09 20.75 41.24
C PHE A 5 -37.24 19.88 41.72
N THR A 6 -38.33 19.86 40.97
CA THR A 6 -39.41 18.90 41.16
C THR A 6 -38.79 17.52 41.03
N LYS A 7 -38.78 16.83 42.16
CA LYS A 7 -38.31 15.46 42.31
C LYS A 7 -39.08 14.59 41.31
N LEU A 8 -38.45 14.21 40.20
CA LEU A 8 -38.93 13.17 39.27
C LEU A 8 -38.80 11.78 39.94
N ASN A 9 -39.25 11.64 41.18
CA ASN A 9 -39.34 10.35 41.85
C ASN A 9 -40.74 9.79 41.61
N ASN A 10 -40.99 9.38 40.36
CA ASN A 10 -42.17 8.62 40.01
C ASN A 10 -41.95 7.19 40.51
N ASN A 11 -42.49 6.87 41.70
CA ASN A 11 -42.46 5.53 42.30
C ASN A 11 -43.42 4.53 41.59
N LYS A 12 -43.87 4.81 40.36
CA LYS A 12 -44.62 3.82 39.56
C LYS A 12 -43.60 2.86 38.95
N GLY A 13 -43.59 1.62 39.42
CA GLY A 13 -42.81 0.55 38.81
C GLY A 13 -43.15 0.39 37.33
N MET A 14 -42.16 0.02 36.52
CA MET A 14 -42.31 -0.22 35.09
C MET A 14 -43.36 -1.30 34.85
N THR A 15 -44.37 -1.02 34.01
CA THR A 15 -45.35 -2.03 33.66
C THR A 15 -44.74 -3.06 32.71
N LEU A 16 -45.19 -4.32 32.78
CA LEU A 16 -44.73 -5.38 31.85
C LEU A 16 -44.95 -4.99 30.38
N MET A 17 -46.00 -4.22 30.09
CA MET A 17 -46.30 -3.75 28.74
C MET A 17 -45.27 -2.71 28.25
N GLU A 18 -44.91 -1.74 29.09
CA GLU A 18 -43.85 -0.77 28.77
C GLU A 18 -42.51 -1.46 28.54
N LEU A 19 -42.19 -2.49 29.33
CA LEU A 19 -40.98 -3.30 29.15
C LEU A 19 -40.97 -4.03 27.80
N VAL A 20 -42.07 -4.67 27.41
CA VAL A 20 -42.18 -5.38 26.13
C VAL A 20 -42.07 -4.41 24.95
N ILE A 21 -42.73 -3.25 25.03
CA ILE A 21 -42.64 -2.20 24.00
C ILE A 21 -41.20 -1.67 23.89
N ALA A 22 -40.55 -1.41 25.02
CA ALA A 22 -39.16 -0.94 25.04
C ALA A 22 -38.20 -1.96 24.41
N LEU A 23 -38.35 -3.25 24.72
CA LEU A 23 -37.53 -4.32 24.12
C LEU A 23 -37.79 -4.48 22.63
N ALA A 24 -39.05 -4.35 22.19
CA ALA A 24 -39.40 -4.39 20.77
C ALA A 24 -38.75 -3.23 20.00
N LEU A 25 -38.85 -2.00 20.53
CA LEU A 25 -38.20 -0.83 19.94
C LEU A 25 -36.68 -0.95 19.97
N LEU A 26 -36.10 -1.47 21.05
CA LEU A 26 -34.67 -1.74 21.16
C LEU A 26 -34.22 -2.73 20.08
N GLY A 27 -34.94 -3.83 19.88
CA GLY A 27 -34.62 -4.82 18.84
C GLY A 27 -34.64 -4.22 17.43
N ILE A 28 -35.65 -3.39 17.13
CA ILE A 28 -35.78 -2.69 15.84
C ILE A 28 -34.59 -1.74 15.61
N LEU A 29 -34.11 -1.07 16.66
CA LEU A 29 -33.03 -0.08 16.57
C LEU A 29 -31.63 -0.72 16.57
N VAL A 30 -31.40 -1.77 17.37
CA VAL A 30 -30.07 -2.36 17.57
C VAL A 30 -29.54 -3.02 16.30
N VAL A 31 -30.40 -3.69 15.53
CA VAL A 31 -29.99 -4.39 14.30
C VAL A 31 -29.36 -3.44 13.26
N PRO A 32 -30.04 -2.37 12.79
CA PRO A 32 -29.46 -1.47 11.80
C PRO A 32 -28.23 -0.72 12.32
N ILE A 33 -28.19 -0.35 13.60
CA ILE A 33 -27.02 0.29 14.22
C ILE A 33 -25.80 -0.64 14.17
N THR A 34 -25.99 -1.90 14.55
CA THR A 34 -24.91 -2.89 14.57
C THR A 34 -24.40 -3.18 13.15
N MET A 35 -25.30 -3.30 12.17
CA MET A 35 -24.92 -3.45 10.76
C MET A 35 -24.12 -2.25 10.24
N GLY A 36 -24.58 -1.03 10.53
CA GLY A 36 -23.88 0.20 10.14
C GLY A 36 -22.49 0.30 10.76
N PHE A 37 -22.37 -0.03 12.05
CA PHE A 37 -21.09 -0.05 12.75
C PHE A 37 -20.12 -1.08 12.15
N MET A 38 -20.57 -2.31 11.93
CA MET A 38 -19.74 -3.36 11.33
C MET A 38 -19.28 -3.01 9.91
N SER A 39 -20.16 -2.40 9.11
CA SER A 39 -19.80 -1.90 7.77
C SER A 39 -18.71 -0.84 7.86
N THR A 40 -18.87 0.13 8.75
CA THR A 40 -17.89 1.21 8.97
C THR A 40 -16.53 0.66 9.40
N LEU A 41 -16.50 -0.34 10.29
CA LEU A 41 -15.26 -1.00 10.70
C LEU A 41 -14.56 -1.72 9.53
N ARG A 42 -15.32 -2.40 8.66
CA ARG A 42 -14.75 -3.06 7.47
C ARG A 42 -14.15 -2.05 6.51
N VAL A 43 -14.90 -0.98 6.20
CA VAL A 43 -14.43 0.10 5.32
C VAL A 43 -13.18 0.76 5.90
N SER A 44 -13.16 1.03 7.21
CA SER A 44 -12.01 1.64 7.88
C SER A 44 -10.74 0.78 7.75
N LYS A 45 -10.86 -0.55 7.87
CA LYS A 45 -9.72 -1.47 7.67
C LYS A 45 -9.21 -1.46 6.23
N LEU A 46 -10.12 -1.42 5.24
CA LEU A 46 -9.73 -1.33 3.83
C LEU A 46 -9.01 -0.02 3.53
N ILE A 47 -9.50 1.09 4.09
CA ILE A 47 -8.85 2.40 3.98
C ILE A 47 -7.46 2.34 4.60
N GLU A 48 -7.32 1.82 5.83
CA GLU A 48 -6.03 1.71 6.51
C GLU A 48 -5.00 0.91 5.67
N GLN A 49 -5.42 -0.24 5.12
CA GLN A 49 -4.57 -1.05 4.23
C GLN A 49 -4.17 -0.27 2.98
N GLN A 50 -5.12 0.41 2.32
CA GLN A 50 -4.83 1.20 1.13
C GLN A 50 -3.89 2.37 1.46
N THR A 51 -4.06 3.05 2.59
CA THR A 51 -3.19 4.14 3.04
C THR A 51 -1.76 3.64 3.25
N LYS A 52 -1.57 2.46 3.86
CA LYS A 52 -0.24 1.86 4.04
C LYS A 52 0.42 1.55 2.69
N VAL A 53 -0.30 0.88 1.79
CA VAL A 53 0.22 0.55 0.45
C VAL A 53 0.54 1.82 -0.34
N ASN A 54 -0.26 2.86 -0.24
CA ASN A 54 -0.01 4.14 -0.90
C ASN A 54 1.23 4.85 -0.36
N ALA A 55 1.40 4.91 0.97
CA ALA A 55 2.59 5.50 1.59
C ALA A 55 3.87 4.74 1.19
N VAL A 56 3.82 3.41 1.16
CA VAL A 56 4.93 2.58 0.66
C VAL A 56 5.19 2.82 -0.83
N SER A 57 4.12 2.93 -1.63
CA SER A 57 4.25 3.20 -3.07
C SER A 57 4.93 4.54 -3.35
N GLU A 58 4.68 5.55 -2.52
CA GLU A 58 5.34 6.87 -2.61
C GLU A 58 6.84 6.77 -2.32
N VAL A 59 7.23 6.10 -1.23
CA VAL A 59 8.65 5.86 -0.92
C VAL A 59 9.34 5.10 -2.05
N VAL A 60 8.72 4.04 -2.56
CA VAL A 60 9.27 3.26 -3.66
C VAL A 60 9.36 4.08 -4.95
N LYS A 61 8.41 4.99 -5.19
CA LYS A 61 8.48 5.92 -6.34
C LYS A 61 9.68 6.81 -6.27
N ASP A 62 9.96 7.39 -5.11
CA ASP A 62 11.12 8.25 -4.93
C ASP A 62 12.41 7.43 -5.12
N GLN A 63 12.52 6.26 -4.49
CA GLN A 63 13.69 5.39 -4.60
C GLN A 63 13.97 4.95 -6.05
N VAL A 64 12.94 4.52 -6.78
CA VAL A 64 13.08 4.05 -8.16
C VAL A 64 13.33 5.21 -9.12
N SER A 65 12.74 6.38 -8.88
CA SER A 65 12.99 7.58 -9.70
C SER A 65 14.44 8.04 -9.55
N GLU A 66 14.96 8.12 -8.32
CA GLU A 66 16.37 8.42 -8.06
C GLU A 66 17.29 7.37 -8.70
N ALA A 67 16.91 6.10 -8.61
CA ALA A 67 17.68 5.01 -9.21
C ALA A 67 17.68 4.98 -10.75
N LEU A 68 16.69 5.60 -11.38
CA LEU A 68 16.71 5.83 -12.82
C LEU A 68 17.62 7.01 -13.17
N LEU A 69 17.53 8.10 -12.41
CA LEU A 69 18.28 9.34 -12.68
C LEU A 69 19.78 9.21 -12.42
N GLN A 70 20.17 8.49 -11.38
CA GLN A 70 21.55 8.34 -10.95
C GLN A 70 22.14 7.00 -11.41
N GLU A 71 23.40 7.02 -11.86
CA GLU A 71 24.00 5.83 -12.47
C GLU A 71 24.25 4.67 -11.51
N ASN A 72 24.68 4.99 -10.30
CA ASN A 72 25.09 4.02 -9.30
C ASN A 72 24.27 4.17 -8.01
N TYR A 73 22.96 4.32 -8.14
CA TYR A 73 22.08 4.36 -6.98
C TYR A 73 21.71 2.93 -6.56
N PRO A 74 22.12 2.49 -5.36
CA PRO A 74 21.88 1.13 -4.90
C PRO A 74 20.43 0.97 -4.43
N LEU A 75 19.76 -0.06 -4.91
CA LEU A 75 18.50 -0.55 -4.34
C LEU A 75 18.78 -1.79 -3.50
N MET A 76 18.32 -1.76 -2.25
CA MET A 76 18.60 -2.81 -1.29
C MET A 76 17.85 -4.09 -1.63
N LEU A 77 18.55 -5.23 -1.62
CA LEU A 77 17.92 -6.54 -1.76
C LEU A 77 17.10 -6.90 -0.52
N LEU A 78 15.96 -7.56 -0.72
CA LEU A 78 15.16 -8.10 0.39
C LEU A 78 15.93 -9.19 1.14
N GLU A 79 16.57 -10.08 0.39
CA GLU A 79 17.29 -11.23 0.93
C GLU A 79 18.76 -11.12 0.48
N PRO A 80 19.55 -10.25 1.12
CA PRO A 80 20.95 -10.03 0.74
C PRO A 80 21.77 -11.29 1.00
N THR A 81 22.73 -11.55 0.11
CA THR A 81 23.76 -12.58 0.30
C THR A 81 25.05 -11.92 0.81
N PRO A 82 26.00 -12.68 1.40
CA PRO A 82 27.28 -12.11 1.86
C PRO A 82 28.08 -11.39 0.76
N THR A 83 27.81 -11.71 -0.51
CA THR A 83 28.50 -11.19 -1.69
C THR A 83 27.70 -10.15 -2.46
N GLU A 84 26.39 -10.06 -2.25
CA GLU A 84 25.50 -9.20 -3.02
C GLU A 84 24.38 -8.67 -2.12
N THR A 85 24.41 -7.37 -1.84
CA THR A 85 23.46 -6.68 -0.97
C THR A 85 22.60 -5.64 -1.72
N GLU A 86 23.04 -5.26 -2.91
CA GLU A 86 22.53 -4.12 -3.67
C GLU A 86 22.28 -4.50 -5.12
N TRP A 87 21.33 -3.82 -5.73
CA TRP A 87 20.96 -4.00 -7.13
C TRP A 87 20.76 -2.64 -7.81
N PHE A 88 21.11 -2.55 -9.09
CA PHE A 88 21.16 -1.28 -9.84
C PHE A 88 20.24 -1.32 -11.06
N ILE A 89 19.37 -0.31 -11.22
CA ILE A 89 18.40 -0.24 -12.32
C ILE A 89 19.07 0.00 -13.67
N ARG A 90 20.02 0.95 -13.76
CA ARG A 90 20.59 1.34 -15.06
C ARG A 90 21.29 0.17 -15.79
N PRO A 91 22.23 -0.58 -15.16
CA PRO A 91 22.84 -1.74 -15.80
C PRO A 91 21.82 -2.81 -16.20
N PHE A 92 20.76 -2.97 -15.41
CA PHE A 92 19.67 -3.89 -15.73
C PHE A 92 18.91 -3.49 -17.01
N ILE A 93 18.60 -2.21 -17.18
CA ILE A 93 17.94 -1.70 -18.40
C ILE A 93 18.86 -1.89 -19.61
N THR A 94 20.14 -1.52 -19.51
CA THR A 94 21.12 -1.70 -20.59
C THR A 94 21.21 -3.17 -21.01
N GLY A 95 21.26 -4.09 -20.05
CA GLY A 95 21.24 -5.53 -20.30
C GLY A 95 19.94 -6.06 -20.90
N ALA A 96 18.82 -5.36 -20.75
CA ALA A 96 17.54 -5.74 -21.33
C ALA A 96 17.37 -5.30 -22.79
N LYS A 97 18.15 -4.31 -23.26
CA LYS A 97 18.12 -3.82 -24.65
C LYS A 97 18.45 -4.90 -25.69
N SER A 98 19.26 -5.90 -25.32
CA SER A 98 19.64 -7.01 -26.19
C SER A 98 18.51 -8.01 -26.46
N THR A 99 17.43 -7.99 -25.66
CA THR A 99 16.28 -8.88 -25.78
C THR A 99 14.99 -8.06 -25.64
N PRO A 100 14.61 -7.29 -26.66
CA PRO A 100 13.66 -6.19 -26.50
C PRO A 100 12.23 -6.64 -26.13
N ASP A 101 11.84 -7.85 -26.55
CA ASP A 101 10.50 -8.41 -26.34
C ASP A 101 10.41 -9.34 -25.12
N VAL A 102 11.48 -9.43 -24.32
CA VAL A 102 11.52 -10.26 -23.11
C VAL A 102 11.39 -9.36 -21.88
N GLU A 103 10.30 -9.53 -21.12
CA GLU A 103 10.18 -8.88 -19.81
C GLU A 103 11.23 -9.47 -18.85
N LYS A 104 12.11 -8.62 -18.35
CA LYS A 104 13.02 -8.94 -17.26
C LYS A 104 12.47 -8.34 -15.97
N SER A 105 12.70 -9.02 -14.85
CA SER A 105 12.32 -8.53 -13.52
C SER A 105 13.54 -8.54 -12.60
N SER A 106 13.62 -7.57 -11.72
CA SER A 106 14.59 -7.53 -10.63
C SER A 106 14.36 -8.67 -9.63
N PRO A 107 15.35 -8.97 -8.78
CA PRO A 107 15.11 -9.67 -7.52
C PRO A 107 14.10 -8.91 -6.63
N ASN A 108 13.67 -9.53 -5.54
CA ASN A 108 12.87 -8.84 -4.52
C ASN A 108 13.71 -7.77 -3.82
N LEU A 109 13.23 -6.53 -3.86
CA LEU A 109 13.89 -5.36 -3.29
C LEU A 109 13.19 -4.92 -2.00
N ALA A 110 13.98 -4.53 -1.01
CA ALA A 110 13.47 -4.02 0.26
C ALA A 110 13.03 -2.55 0.12
N VAL A 111 11.87 -2.21 0.69
CA VAL A 111 11.49 -0.80 0.86
C VAL A 111 12.29 -0.23 2.03
N VAL A 112 13.03 0.85 1.77
CA VAL A 112 13.88 1.50 2.77
C VAL A 112 13.43 2.96 2.89
N TYR A 113 13.02 3.34 4.09
CA TYR A 113 12.63 4.71 4.40
C TYR A 113 13.85 5.64 4.42
N SER A 114 13.61 6.94 4.29
CA SER A 114 14.67 7.95 4.40
C SER A 114 15.43 7.93 5.74
N SER A 115 14.83 7.36 6.79
CA SER A 115 15.47 7.10 8.09
C SER A 115 16.48 5.94 8.06
N GLY A 116 16.58 5.18 6.97
CA GLY A 116 17.30 3.91 6.88
C GLY A 116 16.55 2.72 7.46
N ALA A 117 15.36 2.94 8.05
CA ALA A 117 14.52 1.85 8.51
C ALA A 117 13.98 1.05 7.32
N ARG A 118 13.96 -0.27 7.45
CA ARG A 118 13.42 -1.18 6.43
C ARG A 118 11.97 -1.51 6.72
N ASN A 119 11.14 -1.55 5.69
CA ASN A 119 9.80 -2.11 5.81
C ASN A 119 9.87 -3.65 5.84
N GLU A 120 9.22 -4.26 6.82
CA GLU A 120 9.20 -5.71 7.00
C GLU A 120 7.98 -6.38 6.34
N GLU A 121 6.93 -5.61 6.05
CA GLU A 121 5.65 -6.10 5.54
C GLU A 121 5.60 -6.10 4.01
N TYR A 122 6.20 -5.07 3.40
CA TYR A 122 6.14 -4.77 1.98
C TYR A 122 7.53 -4.76 1.35
N PHE A 123 7.57 -5.23 0.11
CA PHE A 123 8.75 -5.26 -0.74
C PHE A 123 8.31 -5.00 -2.19
N TYR A 124 9.26 -4.85 -3.11
CA TYR A 124 8.91 -4.53 -4.49
C TYR A 124 9.81 -5.21 -5.51
N THR A 125 9.34 -5.25 -6.75
CA THR A 125 10.14 -5.63 -7.91
C THR A 125 10.01 -4.57 -9.00
N VAL A 126 11.05 -4.47 -9.81
CA VAL A 126 11.11 -3.59 -10.98
C VAL A 126 11.19 -4.48 -12.21
N SER A 127 10.28 -4.30 -13.16
CA SER A 127 10.31 -5.00 -14.45
C SER A 127 10.47 -4.04 -15.62
N TYR A 128 11.09 -4.55 -16.68
CA TYR A 128 11.41 -3.81 -17.89
C TYR A 128 11.33 -4.72 -19.11
N MET A 129 10.62 -4.24 -20.14
CA MET A 129 10.55 -4.86 -21.45
C MET A 129 10.77 -3.75 -22.48
N HIS A 130 11.91 -3.75 -23.17
CA HIS A 130 12.35 -2.60 -23.99
C HIS A 130 11.28 -2.15 -24.99
N SER A 131 10.65 -3.08 -25.71
CA SER A 131 9.63 -2.75 -26.72
C SER A 131 8.38 -2.06 -26.16
N SER A 132 8.07 -2.24 -24.88
CA SER A 132 6.98 -1.53 -24.19
C SER A 132 7.46 -0.37 -23.32
N CYS A 133 8.74 -0.35 -22.95
CA CYS A 133 9.32 0.50 -21.91
C CYS A 133 10.23 1.63 -22.41
N TYR A 134 10.48 1.66 -23.71
CA TYR A 134 11.27 2.66 -24.41
C TYR A 134 10.43 3.29 -25.51
N ASP A 135 10.54 4.61 -25.63
CA ASP A 135 9.90 5.37 -26.70
C ASP A 135 10.99 6.06 -27.54
N SER A 136 11.03 5.76 -28.84
CA SER A 136 11.99 6.36 -29.77
C SER A 136 11.80 7.87 -29.96
N GLU A 137 10.61 8.40 -29.71
CA GLU A 137 10.36 9.86 -29.76
C GLU A 137 10.98 10.58 -28.56
N TYR A 138 11.18 9.86 -27.45
CA TYR A 138 11.78 10.35 -26.22
C TYR A 138 12.98 9.47 -25.84
N PRO A 139 14.10 9.54 -26.58
CA PRO A 139 15.21 8.57 -26.46
C PRO A 139 15.94 8.57 -25.11
N TYR A 140 15.70 9.61 -24.31
CA TYR A 140 16.20 9.80 -22.96
C TYR A 140 15.18 9.46 -21.88
N THR A 141 13.92 9.20 -22.24
CA THR A 141 12.88 8.83 -21.28
C THR A 141 12.72 7.33 -21.26
N TYR A 142 12.96 6.73 -20.10
CA TYR A 142 12.80 5.31 -19.88
C TYR A 142 11.78 5.11 -18.78
N HIS A 143 10.86 4.17 -18.97
CA HIS A 143 9.95 3.76 -17.91
C HIS A 143 10.17 2.33 -17.47
N VAL A 144 9.87 2.08 -16.20
CA VAL A 144 9.88 0.76 -15.58
C VAL A 144 8.52 0.51 -14.95
N ILE A 145 8.16 -0.76 -14.84
CA ILE A 145 6.96 -1.20 -14.14
C ILE A 145 7.38 -1.63 -12.75
N VAL A 146 6.75 -1.08 -11.72
CA VAL A 146 7.02 -1.42 -10.32
C VAL A 146 5.82 -2.13 -9.74
N LYS A 147 6.07 -3.24 -9.06
CA LYS A 147 5.04 -4.01 -8.34
C LYS A 147 5.35 -3.96 -6.86
N ILE A 148 4.39 -3.49 -6.05
CA ILE A 148 4.44 -3.58 -4.59
C ILE A 148 3.86 -4.93 -4.17
N LEU A 149 4.60 -5.63 -3.34
CA LEU A 149 4.37 -7.02 -2.97
C LEU A 149 4.32 -7.16 -1.45
N ALA A 150 3.55 -8.13 -0.97
CA ALA A 150 3.56 -8.59 0.42
C ALA A 150 3.41 -10.11 0.49
N LYS A 151 3.83 -10.71 1.61
CA LYS A 151 3.55 -12.12 1.90
C LYS A 151 2.20 -12.21 2.63
N ASN A 152 1.26 -12.97 2.09
CA ASN A 152 -0.02 -13.21 2.77
C ASN A 152 0.15 -14.16 3.98
N ALA A 153 -0.92 -14.40 4.73
CA ALA A 153 -0.89 -15.28 5.91
C ALA A 153 -0.49 -16.74 5.60
N LYS A 154 -0.51 -17.17 4.33
CA LYS A 154 -0.07 -18.49 3.89
C LYS A 154 1.39 -18.50 3.38
N GLY A 155 2.05 -17.36 3.41
CA GLY A 155 3.41 -17.16 2.88
C GLY A 155 3.49 -16.92 1.37
N ASN A 156 2.36 -16.85 0.66
CA ASN A 156 2.36 -16.59 -0.78
C ASN A 156 2.57 -15.09 -1.05
N ILE A 157 3.30 -14.78 -2.11
CA ILE A 157 3.52 -13.40 -2.55
C ILE A 157 2.29 -12.91 -3.31
N GLU A 158 1.73 -11.79 -2.86
CA GLU A 158 0.61 -11.11 -3.50
C GLU A 158 1.04 -9.74 -4.00
N THR A 159 0.58 -9.36 -5.19
CA THR A 159 0.76 -8.00 -5.73
C THR A 159 -0.34 -7.10 -5.20
N LEU A 160 0.05 -6.04 -4.50
CA LEU A 160 -0.88 -5.10 -3.87
C LEU A 160 -1.06 -3.82 -4.68
N ASN A 161 -0.02 -3.42 -5.41
CA ASN A 161 -0.08 -2.28 -6.31
C ASN A 161 0.85 -2.47 -7.50
N THR A 162 0.51 -1.88 -8.64
CA THR A 162 1.38 -1.82 -9.82
C THR A 162 1.29 -0.45 -10.44
N PHE A 163 2.44 0.18 -10.66
CA PHE A 163 2.51 1.50 -11.29
C PHE A 163 3.73 1.61 -12.20
N LYS A 164 3.68 2.60 -13.09
CA LYS A 164 4.78 2.93 -14.00
C LYS A 164 5.55 4.12 -13.45
N ILE A 165 6.86 4.09 -13.56
CA ILE A 165 7.74 5.23 -13.28
C ILE A 165 8.56 5.47 -14.52
N GLY A 166 8.51 6.70 -15.02
CA GLY A 166 9.38 7.17 -16.09
C GLY A 166 10.31 8.26 -15.59
N ALA A 167 11.54 8.25 -16.07
CA ALA A 167 12.50 9.33 -15.82
C ALA A 167 13.22 9.69 -17.12
N ASN A 168 13.51 10.97 -17.29
CA ASN A 168 14.42 11.44 -18.32
C ASN A 168 15.86 11.28 -17.79
N VAL A 169 16.55 10.25 -18.27
CA VAL A 169 17.99 10.10 -18.07
C VAL A 169 18.70 11.02 -19.04
N ASN A 170 19.38 12.04 -18.52
CA ASN A 170 20.15 13.04 -19.29
C ASN A 170 21.23 12.45 -20.23
N THR A 171 21.38 11.13 -20.26
CA THR A 171 22.27 10.36 -21.12
C THR A 171 21.57 9.09 -21.61
N THR A 172 22.04 8.55 -22.73
CA THR A 172 21.59 7.25 -23.23
C THR A 172 22.05 6.13 -22.29
N LEU A 173 21.13 5.22 -21.96
CA LEU A 173 21.40 3.99 -21.22
C LEU A 173 22.11 2.92 -22.06
#